data_AF-A0A936E1T0-F1
#
_entry.id   AF-A0A936E1T0-F1
#
_cell.length_a   1.000
_cell.length_b   1.000
_cell.length_c   1.000
_cell.angle_alpha   90.00
_cell.angle_beta   90.00
_cell.angle_gamma   90.00
#
_symmetry.space_group_name_H-M   'P 1'
#
loop_
_entity.id
_entity.type
_entity.pdbx_description
1 polymer ?
#
loop_
_entity_poly.entity_id
_entity_poly.type
_entity_poly.pdbx_seq_one_letter_code
_entity_poly.pdbx_strand_id
1 'polypeptide(L)'
;MSINPQNFYISVIDLFSIIIPGGIATIVLYHNFGDTIDSIFVIDKNVTNYLWAILLLYSYILGHVIFQIGSYLDRPIYDRWKGNRNADLIAEIKNIRGDVTTKIIKSNHDWAYFYLISIKSPILEEVNRKMADSKFFRSLFVISLGLIVLYPCKMIFSKDDKETWPILFVMSILLAIFSCWSYLKLRNKSSKTAYEFVIFHESIKDQLPKPSSN
;
A
#
# COMPACT_ATOMS: atom_id res chain seq x y z
N MET A 1 -11.81 12.94 -24.34
CA MET A 1 -11.66 12.16 -23.10
C MET A 1 -11.98 13.09 -21.94
N SER A 2 -13.16 12.98 -21.33
CA SER A 2 -13.48 13.79 -20.14
C SER A 2 -12.66 13.25 -18.97
N ILE A 3 -11.72 14.06 -18.47
CA ILE A 3 -10.99 13.73 -17.24
C ILE A 3 -12.02 13.68 -16.12
N ASN A 4 -12.32 12.49 -15.59
CA ASN A 4 -13.09 12.39 -14.36
C ASN A 4 -12.17 12.86 -13.21
N PRO A 5 -12.48 13.97 -12.51
CA PRO A 5 -11.63 14.50 -11.44
C PRO A 5 -11.30 13.48 -10.35
N GLN A 6 -12.18 12.50 -10.13
CA GLN A 6 -12.01 11.46 -9.12
C GLN A 6 -10.89 10.47 -9.49
N ASN A 7 -10.80 10.07 -10.77
CA ASN A 7 -9.74 9.17 -11.23
C ASN A 7 -8.36 9.83 -11.08
N PHE A 8 -8.29 11.14 -11.35
CA PHE A 8 -7.08 11.93 -11.12
C PHE A 8 -6.69 11.91 -9.64
N TYR A 9 -7.63 12.18 -8.74
CA TYR A 9 -7.37 12.16 -7.29
C TYR A 9 -6.83 10.82 -6.79
N ILE A 10 -7.41 9.70 -7.24
CA ILE A 10 -6.94 8.35 -6.87
C ILE A 10 -5.50 8.12 -7.38
N SER A 11 -5.20 8.51 -8.62
CA SER A 11 -3.85 8.39 -9.17
C SER A 11 -2.83 9.24 -8.39
N VAL A 12 -3.24 10.44 -7.94
CA VAL A 12 -2.40 11.31 -7.11
C VAL A 12 -2.15 10.67 -5.73
N ILE A 13 -3.16 10.09 -5.09
CA ILE A 13 -2.95 9.38 -3.81
C ILE A 13 -2.01 8.20 -4.00
N ASP A 14 -2.22 7.36 -5.03
CA ASP A 14 -1.35 6.21 -5.29
C ASP A 14 0.12 6.66 -5.54
N LEU A 15 0.33 7.80 -6.20
CA LEU A 15 1.66 8.40 -6.36
C LEU A 15 2.27 8.78 -5.01
N PHE A 16 1.51 9.46 -4.14
CA PHE A 16 1.99 9.84 -2.80
C PHE A 16 2.23 8.63 -1.88
N SER A 17 1.46 7.55 -2.04
CA SER A 17 1.67 6.28 -1.34
C SER A 17 3.03 5.63 -1.66
N ILE A 18 3.68 6.05 -2.75
CA ILE A 18 5.03 5.62 -3.14
C ILE A 18 6.07 6.68 -2.75
N ILE A 19 5.84 7.94 -3.13
CA ILE A 19 6.80 9.04 -2.93
C ILE A 19 6.99 9.37 -1.44
N ILE A 20 5.93 9.42 -0.62
CA ILE A 20 6.11 9.84 0.78
C ILE A 20 6.98 8.83 1.55
N PRO A 21 6.68 7.52 1.53
CA PRO A 21 7.57 6.52 2.16
C PRO A 21 8.99 6.56 1.58
N GLY A 22 9.12 6.66 0.25
CA GLY A 22 10.42 6.76 -0.40
C GLY A 22 11.23 7.99 0.04
N GLY A 23 10.57 9.13 0.25
CA GLY A 23 11.20 10.36 0.72
C GLY A 23 11.70 10.22 2.16
N ILE A 24 10.89 9.62 3.04
CA ILE A 24 11.30 9.29 4.41
C ILE A 24 12.54 8.39 4.38
N ALA A 25 12.51 7.32 3.57
CA ALA A 25 13.64 6.41 3.44
C ALA A 25 14.88 7.11 2.88
N THR A 26 14.73 8.00 1.90
CA THR A 26 15.85 8.77 1.32
C THR A 26 16.49 9.66 2.38
N ILE A 27 15.70 10.41 3.15
CA ILE A 27 16.19 11.29 4.21
C ILE A 27 16.89 10.46 5.30
N VAL A 28 16.29 9.35 5.73
CA VAL A 28 16.88 8.45 6.73
C VAL A 28 18.21 7.90 6.22
N LEU A 29 18.26 7.39 4.99
CA LEU A 29 19.48 6.82 4.43
C LEU A 29 20.57 7.88 4.28
N TYR A 30 20.23 9.08 3.79
CA TYR A 30 21.19 10.17 3.68
C TYR A 30 21.67 10.65 5.06
N HIS A 31 20.78 10.78 6.05
CA HIS A 31 21.21 11.13 7.41
C HIS A 31 22.13 10.08 8.03
N ASN A 32 21.92 8.79 7.72
CA ASN A 32 22.69 7.71 8.32
C ASN A 32 23.98 7.38 7.57
N PHE A 33 24.02 7.58 6.27
CA PHE A 33 25.10 7.16 5.38
C PHE A 33 25.60 8.31 4.48
N GLY A 34 25.27 9.55 4.82
CA GLY A 34 25.56 10.75 4.04
C GLY A 34 27.04 10.88 3.70
N ASP A 35 27.93 10.73 4.69
CA ASP A 35 29.38 10.80 4.47
C ASP A 35 29.86 9.75 3.44
N THR A 36 29.34 8.53 3.52
CA THR A 36 29.64 7.47 2.55
C THR A 36 29.09 7.81 1.17
N ILE A 37 27.85 8.28 1.09
CA ILE A 37 27.19 8.68 -0.15
C ILE A 37 27.96 9.84 -0.80
N ASP A 38 28.32 10.87 -0.04
CA ASP A 38 29.07 12.05 -0.51
C ASP A 38 30.50 11.68 -0.92
N SER A 39 31.09 10.63 -0.33
CA SER A 39 32.40 10.12 -0.75
C SER A 39 32.36 9.38 -2.09
N ILE A 40 31.23 8.75 -2.41
CA ILE A 40 31.02 8.01 -3.66
C ILE A 40 30.55 8.96 -4.77
N PHE A 41 29.69 9.90 -4.42
CA PHE A 41 29.11 10.87 -5.34
C PHE A 41 29.72 12.24 -5.07
N VAL A 42 30.59 12.69 -5.97
CA VAL A 42 31.06 14.08 -5.96
C VAL A 42 29.90 14.99 -6.37
N ILE A 43 29.12 15.45 -5.39
CA ILE A 43 28.03 16.39 -5.63
C ILE A 43 28.65 17.78 -5.82
N ASP A 44 28.68 18.26 -7.07
CA ASP A 44 29.09 19.63 -7.37
C ASP A 44 28.15 20.60 -6.63
N LYS A 45 28.71 21.67 -6.04
CA LYS A 45 27.95 22.73 -5.36
C LYS A 45 26.93 23.40 -6.27
N ASN A 46 27.12 23.37 -7.58
CA ASN A 46 26.14 23.85 -8.56
C ASN A 46 24.83 23.02 -8.58
N VAL A 47 24.86 21.80 -8.05
CA VAL A 47 23.72 20.88 -7.97
C VAL A 47 22.75 21.24 -6.84
N THR A 48 23.13 22.15 -5.94
CA THR A 48 22.31 22.59 -4.79
C THR A 48 20.91 23.07 -5.22
N ASN A 49 20.81 23.74 -6.39
CA ASN A 49 19.54 24.21 -6.96
C ASN A 49 18.59 23.10 -7.42
N TYR A 50 19.11 21.88 -7.61
CA TYR A 50 18.39 20.71 -8.09
C TYR A 50 18.19 19.63 -7.02
N LEU A 51 18.57 19.90 -5.76
CA LEU A 51 18.44 18.94 -4.66
C LEU A 51 17.00 18.46 -4.46
N TRP A 52 16.01 19.33 -4.66
CA TRP A 52 14.60 18.95 -4.57
C TRP A 52 14.22 17.92 -5.65
N ALA A 53 14.74 18.05 -6.87
CA ALA A 53 14.47 17.14 -7.98
C ALA A 53 15.18 15.80 -7.76
N ILE A 54 16.41 15.84 -7.25
CA ILE A 54 17.19 14.66 -6.88
C ILE A 54 16.49 13.90 -5.74
N LEU A 55 16.05 14.61 -4.69
CA LEU A 55 15.28 14.04 -3.59
C LEU A 55 14.01 13.37 -4.10
N LEU A 56 13.25 14.03 -4.98
CA LEU A 56 12.04 13.44 -5.59
C LEU A 56 12.36 12.20 -6.41
N LEU A 57 13.44 12.22 -7.19
CA LEU A 57 13.86 11.06 -8.00
C LEU A 57 14.24 9.86 -7.13
N TYR A 58 15.11 10.06 -6.13
CA TYR A 58 15.50 8.99 -5.22
C TYR A 58 14.32 8.50 -4.38
N SER A 59 13.47 9.42 -3.93
CA SER A 59 12.22 9.10 -3.25
C SER A 59 11.34 8.19 -4.09
N TYR A 60 11.13 8.53 -5.36
CA TYR A 60 10.32 7.70 -6.27
C TYR A 60 10.92 6.30 -6.46
N ILE A 61 12.23 6.21 -6.69
CA ILE A 61 12.93 4.93 -6.90
C ILE A 61 12.88 4.07 -5.64
N LEU A 62 13.27 4.61 -4.48
CA LEU A 62 13.26 3.89 -3.21
C LEU A 62 11.83 3.53 -2.79
N GLY A 63 10.87 4.42 -3.03
CA GLY A 63 9.45 4.15 -2.80
C GLY A 63 8.96 2.90 -3.51
N HIS A 64 9.35 2.70 -4.77
CA HIS A 64 9.02 1.48 -5.53
C HIS A 64 9.66 0.22 -4.95
N VAL A 65 10.94 0.31 -4.55
CA VAL A 65 11.63 -0.82 -3.90
C VAL A 65 10.92 -1.21 -2.60
N ILE A 66 10.61 -0.22 -1.76
CA ILE A 66 9.89 -0.42 -0.50
C ILE A 66 8.50 -0.98 -0.74
N PHE A 67 7.78 -0.45 -1.72
CA PHE A 67 6.46 -0.92 -2.11
C PHE A 67 6.49 -2.39 -2.53
N GLN A 68 7.50 -2.78 -3.33
CA GLN A 68 7.70 -4.15 -3.77
C GLN A 68 8.03 -5.08 -2.59
N ILE A 69 8.92 -4.68 -1.69
CA ILE A 69 9.22 -5.43 -0.46
C ILE A 69 7.95 -5.62 0.38
N GLY A 70 7.16 -4.56 0.53
CA GLY A 70 5.90 -4.59 1.26
C GLY A 70 4.92 -5.62 0.69
N SER A 71 4.90 -5.83 -0.63
CA SER A 71 4.01 -6.82 -1.24
C SER A 71 4.30 -8.26 -0.80
N TYR A 72 5.55 -8.59 -0.46
CA TYR A 72 5.90 -9.90 0.09
C TYR A 72 5.42 -10.10 1.53
N LEU A 73 5.21 -9.02 2.29
CA LEU A 73 4.70 -9.07 3.66
C LEU A 73 3.19 -9.33 3.73
N ASP A 74 2.46 -9.18 2.62
CA ASP A 74 1.01 -9.41 2.60
C ASP A 74 0.67 -10.85 3.03
N ARG A 75 1.39 -11.85 2.52
CA ARG A 75 1.12 -13.27 2.82
C ARG A 75 1.24 -13.61 4.32
N PRO A 76 2.39 -13.38 4.99
CA PRO A 76 2.54 -13.77 6.39
C PRO A 76 1.68 -12.94 7.36
N ILE A 77 1.37 -11.69 7.03
CA ILE A 77 0.70 -10.76 7.96
C ILE A 77 -0.81 -10.73 7.73
N TYR A 78 -1.25 -10.49 6.50
CA TYR A 78 -2.68 -10.30 6.21
C TYR A 78 -3.43 -11.64 6.12
N ASP A 79 -2.88 -12.65 5.44
CA ASP A 79 -3.63 -13.92 5.26
C ASP A 79 -3.89 -14.62 6.60
N ARG A 80 -2.98 -14.49 7.58
CA ARG A 80 -3.19 -15.01 8.94
C ARG A 80 -4.29 -14.28 9.72
N TRP A 81 -4.50 -13.00 9.42
CA TRP A 81 -5.50 -12.17 10.10
C TRP A 81 -6.88 -12.18 9.42
N LYS A 82 -6.99 -12.83 8.26
CA LYS A 82 -8.19 -12.82 7.42
C LYS A 82 -9.28 -13.74 8.00
N GLY A 83 -10.11 -13.18 8.88
CA GLY A 83 -11.35 -13.81 9.37
C GLY A 83 -12.61 -13.19 8.77
N ASN A 84 -12.74 -13.16 7.44
CA ASN A 84 -13.89 -12.52 6.80
C ASN A 84 -14.96 -13.54 6.39
N ARG A 85 -16.06 -13.58 7.13
CA ARG A 85 -17.24 -14.44 6.89
C ARG A 85 -17.81 -14.30 5.46
N ASN A 86 -17.67 -13.13 4.83
CA ASN A 86 -18.15 -12.91 3.47
C ASN A 86 -17.18 -13.45 2.39
N ALA A 87 -15.96 -13.86 2.77
CA ALA A 87 -15.00 -14.39 1.81
C ALA A 87 -15.45 -15.72 1.21
N ASP A 88 -16.15 -16.55 1.98
CA ASP A 88 -16.67 -17.85 1.53
C ASP A 88 -17.84 -17.66 0.57
N LEU A 89 -18.79 -16.77 0.89
CA LEU A 89 -19.90 -16.39 0.01
C LEU A 89 -19.39 -15.83 -1.32
N ILE A 90 -18.36 -14.98 -1.29
CA ILE A 90 -17.76 -14.46 -2.51
C ILE A 90 -17.03 -15.54 -3.30
N ALA A 91 -16.39 -16.51 -2.63
CA ALA A 91 -15.79 -17.66 -3.30
C ALA A 91 -16.85 -18.48 -4.04
N GLU A 92 -18.02 -18.67 -3.43
CA GLU A 92 -19.16 -19.35 -4.05
C GLU A 92 -19.71 -18.58 -5.25
N ILE A 93 -20.04 -17.29 -5.10
CA ILE A 93 -20.51 -16.43 -6.20
C ILE A 93 -19.51 -16.43 -7.35
N LYS A 94 -18.21 -16.32 -7.03
CA LYS A 94 -17.12 -16.39 -8.00
C LYS A 94 -17.15 -17.71 -8.77
N ASN A 95 -17.25 -18.85 -8.08
CA ASN A 95 -17.30 -20.16 -8.71
C ASN A 95 -18.54 -20.35 -9.59
N ILE A 96 -19.72 -19.87 -9.16
CA ILE A 96 -20.97 -19.94 -9.94
C ILE A 96 -20.85 -19.16 -11.24
N ARG A 97 -20.23 -17.97 -11.22
CA ARG A 97 -20.08 -17.15 -12.43
C ARG A 97 -19.16 -17.76 -13.48
N GLY A 98 -18.17 -18.57 -13.07
CA GLY A 98 -17.32 -19.34 -13.99
C GLY A 98 -16.64 -18.52 -15.10
N ASP A 99 -16.49 -17.20 -14.91
CA ASP A 99 -16.04 -16.29 -15.95
C ASP A 99 -14.53 -16.43 -16.25
N VAL A 100 -14.06 -15.95 -17.40
CA VAL A 100 -12.63 -15.99 -17.77
C VAL A 100 -11.76 -15.33 -16.68
N THR A 101 -12.30 -14.33 -16.01
CA THR A 101 -11.71 -13.62 -14.88
C THR A 101 -11.44 -14.52 -13.67
N THR A 102 -12.28 -15.51 -13.36
CA THR A 102 -12.06 -16.46 -12.26
C THR A 102 -10.84 -17.35 -12.46
N LYS A 103 -10.51 -17.72 -13.70
CA LYS A 103 -9.33 -18.57 -14.00
C LYS A 103 -8.01 -17.82 -13.85
N ILE A 104 -8.03 -16.51 -14.10
CA ILE A 104 -6.84 -15.66 -14.05
C ILE A 104 -6.65 -15.09 -12.63
N ILE A 105 -7.73 -14.64 -12.01
CA ILE A 105 -7.68 -13.94 -10.72
C ILE A 105 -7.88 -14.93 -9.59
N LYS A 106 -6.80 -15.29 -8.89
CA LYS A 106 -6.86 -16.24 -7.77
C LYS A 106 -7.50 -15.63 -6.51
N SER A 107 -7.24 -14.35 -6.23
CA SER A 107 -7.71 -13.66 -5.03
C SER A 107 -9.20 -13.30 -5.09
N ASN A 108 -9.96 -13.59 -4.03
CA ASN A 108 -11.39 -13.22 -3.93
C ASN A 108 -11.58 -11.69 -3.91
N HIS A 109 -10.65 -10.98 -3.27
CA HIS A 109 -10.66 -9.52 -3.21
C HIS A 109 -10.50 -8.92 -4.61
N ASP A 110 -9.52 -9.41 -5.37
CA ASP A 110 -9.22 -8.85 -6.68
C ASP A 110 -10.35 -9.18 -7.65
N TRP A 111 -10.93 -10.38 -7.56
CA TRP A 111 -12.11 -10.72 -8.36
C TRP A 111 -13.30 -9.82 -8.05
N ALA A 112 -13.62 -9.61 -6.77
CA ALA A 112 -14.69 -8.69 -6.36
C ALA A 112 -14.42 -7.25 -6.82
N TYR A 113 -13.17 -6.81 -6.79
CA TYR A 113 -12.76 -5.51 -7.28
C TYR A 113 -12.98 -5.38 -8.80
N PHE A 114 -12.53 -6.35 -9.60
CA PHE A 114 -12.75 -6.37 -11.05
C PHE A 114 -14.23 -6.45 -11.42
N TYR A 115 -15.01 -7.19 -10.64
CA TYR A 115 -16.46 -7.20 -10.77
C TYR A 115 -17.04 -5.79 -10.65
N LEU A 116 -16.67 -5.06 -9.58
CA LEU A 116 -17.15 -3.69 -9.34
C LEU A 116 -16.73 -2.72 -10.45
N ILE A 117 -15.55 -2.90 -11.04
CA ILE A 117 -15.12 -2.16 -12.23
C ILE A 117 -16.05 -2.45 -13.42
N SER A 118 -16.36 -3.73 -13.66
CA SER A 118 -17.17 -4.14 -14.82
C SER A 118 -18.58 -3.52 -14.80
N ILE A 119 -19.15 -3.33 -13.60
CA ILE A 119 -20.47 -2.72 -13.42
C ILE A 119 -20.40 -1.20 -13.21
N LYS A 120 -19.21 -0.59 -13.29
CA LYS A 120 -18.97 0.85 -13.03
C LYS A 120 -19.58 1.33 -11.71
N SER A 121 -19.41 0.54 -10.64
CA SER A 121 -20.03 0.84 -9.35
C SER A 121 -19.45 2.12 -8.74
N PRO A 122 -20.27 3.05 -8.22
CA PRO A 122 -19.79 4.25 -7.53
C PRO A 122 -18.99 3.93 -6.25
N ILE A 123 -19.17 2.72 -5.68
CA ILE A 123 -18.42 2.31 -4.49
C ILE A 123 -16.93 2.05 -4.78
N LEU A 124 -16.57 1.88 -6.05
CA LEU A 124 -15.20 1.62 -6.45
C LEU A 124 -14.25 2.71 -5.94
N GLU A 125 -14.72 3.95 -5.84
CA GLU A 125 -13.96 5.08 -5.32
C GLU A 125 -13.59 4.89 -3.85
N GLU A 126 -14.55 4.46 -3.02
CA GLU A 126 -14.30 4.22 -1.60
C GLU A 126 -13.35 3.03 -1.39
N VAL A 127 -13.50 1.97 -2.20
CA VAL A 127 -12.61 0.81 -2.19
C VAL A 127 -11.19 1.24 -2.60
N ASN A 128 -11.06 2.02 -3.69
CA ASN A 128 -9.78 2.54 -4.17
C ASN A 128 -9.07 3.41 -3.12
N ARG A 129 -9.80 4.33 -2.49
CA ARG A 129 -9.25 5.17 -1.42
C ARG A 129 -8.69 4.33 -0.27
N LYS A 130 -9.48 3.40 0.26
CA LYS A 130 -9.04 2.50 1.34
C LYS A 130 -7.84 1.64 0.92
N MET A 131 -7.82 1.21 -0.34
CA MET A 131 -6.71 0.42 -0.89
C MET A 131 -5.43 1.26 -0.97
N ALA A 132 -5.52 2.48 -1.48
CA ALA A 132 -4.40 3.42 -1.57
C ALA A 132 -3.84 3.75 -0.17
N ASP A 133 -4.71 4.02 0.81
CA ASP A 133 -4.30 4.24 2.20
C ASP A 133 -3.61 2.99 2.78
N SER A 134 -4.14 1.79 2.53
CA SER A 134 -3.51 0.55 3.01
C SER A 134 -2.11 0.33 2.41
N LYS A 135 -1.90 0.68 1.14
CA LYS A 135 -0.59 0.61 0.47
C LYS A 135 0.44 1.55 1.12
N PHE A 136 0.01 2.76 1.49
CA PHE A 136 0.86 3.71 2.19
C PHE A 136 1.34 3.15 3.54
N PHE A 137 0.42 2.68 4.38
CA PHE A 137 0.77 2.12 5.69
C PHE A 137 1.62 0.86 5.61
N ARG A 138 1.42 0.04 4.57
CA ARG A 138 2.28 -1.12 4.29
C ARG A 138 3.73 -0.70 4.03
N SER A 139 3.92 0.33 3.21
CA SER A 139 5.25 0.85 2.89
C SER A 139 5.91 1.50 4.10
N LEU A 140 5.13 2.23 4.91
CA LEU A 140 5.59 2.81 6.17
C LEU A 140 6.01 1.75 7.19
N PHE A 141 5.29 0.63 7.25
CA PHE A 141 5.67 -0.52 8.08
C PHE A 141 7.02 -1.11 7.66
N VAL A 142 7.26 -1.29 6.36
CA VAL A 142 8.57 -1.77 5.84
C VAL A 142 9.71 -0.84 6.25
N ILE A 143 9.52 0.47 6.11
CA ILE A 143 10.53 1.46 6.54
C ILE A 143 10.80 1.32 8.04
N SER A 144 9.74 1.23 8.84
CA SER A 144 9.86 1.09 10.29
C SER A 144 10.61 -0.18 10.69
N LEU A 145 10.38 -1.31 9.99
CA LEU A 145 11.17 -2.53 10.19
C LEU A 145 12.65 -2.32 9.83
N GLY A 146 12.93 -1.63 8.72
CA GLY A 146 14.29 -1.26 8.34
C GLY A 146 14.99 -0.42 9.41
N LEU A 147 14.28 0.56 9.98
CA LEU A 147 14.78 1.40 11.08
C LEU A 147 15.06 0.61 12.37
N ILE A 148 14.18 -0.33 12.71
CA ILE A 148 14.34 -1.24 13.85
C ILE A 148 15.62 -2.08 13.71
N VAL A 149 16.03 -2.42 12.49
CA VAL A 149 17.30 -3.12 12.24
C VAL A 149 18.48 -2.14 12.23
N LEU A 150 18.32 -1.00 11.57
CA LEU A 150 19.38 -0.02 11.35
C LEU A 150 19.89 0.61 12.66
N TYR A 151 19.00 1.04 13.55
CA TYR A 151 19.38 1.81 14.73
C TYR A 151 20.19 1.00 15.76
N PRO A 152 19.84 -0.26 16.09
CA PRO A 152 20.70 -1.10 16.93
C PRO A 152 22.05 -1.38 16.29
N CYS A 153 22.11 -1.61 14.97
CA CYS A 153 23.39 -1.77 14.27
C CYS A 153 24.28 -0.53 14.45
N LYS A 154 23.73 0.68 14.26
CA LYS A 154 24.49 1.90 14.51
C LYS A 154 24.92 2.07 15.96
N MET A 155 24.06 1.73 16.92
CA MET A 155 24.39 1.79 18.34
C MET A 155 25.57 0.86 18.72
N ILE A 156 25.73 -0.25 18.01
CA ILE A 156 26.83 -1.21 18.21
C ILE A 156 28.11 -0.76 17.51
N PHE A 157 28.02 -0.24 16.28
CA PHE A 157 29.19 0.01 15.43
C PHE A 157 29.69 1.47 15.39
N SER A 158 28.84 2.46 15.70
CA SER A 158 29.23 3.88 15.69
C SER A 158 29.73 4.34 17.05
N LYS A 159 30.77 5.19 17.06
CA LYS A 159 31.31 5.86 18.26
C LYS A 159 30.61 7.20 18.58
N ASP A 160 29.69 7.65 17.72
CA ASP A 160 28.97 8.91 17.87
C ASP A 160 27.99 8.89 19.05
N ASP A 161 27.53 10.09 19.43
CA ASP A 161 26.62 10.36 20.55
C ASP A 161 25.48 9.34 20.65
N LYS A 162 25.52 8.54 21.72
CA LYS A 162 24.63 7.39 21.95
C LYS A 162 23.25 7.79 22.45
N GLU A 163 23.01 9.06 22.80
CA GLU A 163 21.82 9.46 23.55
C GLU A 163 20.53 9.47 22.71
N THR A 164 20.60 9.74 21.41
CA THR A 164 19.40 9.89 20.56
C THR A 164 18.91 8.59 19.93
N TRP A 165 19.80 7.62 19.70
CA TRP A 165 19.48 6.35 19.02
C TRP A 165 18.43 5.49 19.74
N PRO A 166 18.44 5.34 21.09
CA PRO A 166 17.42 4.56 21.79
C PRO A 166 16.01 5.13 21.62
N ILE A 167 15.89 6.47 21.63
CA ILE A 167 14.61 7.15 21.44
C ILE A 167 14.07 6.88 20.03
N LEU A 168 14.92 7.04 19.00
CA LEU A 168 14.55 6.76 17.61
C LEU A 168 14.19 5.29 17.37
N PHE A 169 14.87 4.37 18.06
CA PHE A 169 14.53 2.94 18.03
C PHE A 169 13.14 2.66 18.61
N VAL A 170 12.83 3.19 19.80
CA VAL A 170 11.51 3.04 20.41
C VAL A 170 10.41 3.67 19.53
N MET A 171 10.65 4.87 19.00
CA MET A 171 9.73 5.53 18.07
C MET A 171 9.48 4.69 16.81
N SER A 172 10.52 4.01 16.29
CA SER A 172 10.39 3.13 15.12
C SER A 172 9.55 1.89 15.41
N ILE A 173 9.65 1.33 16.62
CA ILE A 173 8.79 0.22 17.06
C ILE A 173 7.33 0.68 17.14
N LEU A 174 7.07 1.83 17.78
CA LEU A 174 5.71 2.38 17.88
C LEU A 174 5.12 2.66 16.50
N LEU A 175 5.92 3.24 15.59
CA LEU A 175 5.52 3.49 14.22
C LEU A 175 5.24 2.18 13.47
N ALA A 176 6.04 1.13 13.67
CA ALA A 176 5.82 -0.18 13.06
C ALA A 176 4.50 -0.80 13.53
N ILE A 177 4.23 -0.78 14.83
CA ILE A 177 2.98 -1.31 15.40
C ILE A 177 1.77 -0.54 14.84
N PHE A 178 1.83 0.79 14.87
CA PHE A 178 0.76 1.66 14.36
C PHE A 178 0.51 1.45 12.87
N SER A 179 1.57 1.37 12.07
CA SER A 179 1.50 1.18 10.62
C SER A 179 0.94 -0.18 10.27
N CYS A 180 1.38 -1.25 10.96
CA CYS A 180 0.87 -2.60 10.77
C CYS A 180 -0.63 -2.70 11.11
N TRP A 181 -1.04 -2.15 12.25
CA TRP A 181 -2.44 -2.12 12.66
C TRP A 181 -3.31 -1.36 11.66
N SER A 182 -2.87 -0.16 11.26
CA SER A 182 -3.60 0.68 10.30
C SER A 182 -3.71 -0.01 8.93
N TYR A 183 -2.63 -0.63 8.46
CA TYR A 183 -2.61 -1.44 7.23
C TYR A 183 -3.66 -2.55 7.29
N LEU A 184 -3.63 -3.41 8.32
CA LEU A 184 -4.55 -4.53 8.47
C LEU A 184 -6.01 -4.06 8.51
N LYS A 185 -6.30 -3.05 9.34
CA LYS A 185 -7.64 -2.47 9.50
C LYS A 185 -8.18 -1.95 8.16
N LEU A 186 -7.39 -1.17 7.44
CA LEU A 186 -7.81 -0.58 6.16
C LEU A 186 -7.96 -1.63 5.06
N ARG A 187 -7.03 -2.60 4.99
CA ARG A 187 -7.08 -3.69 4.01
C ARG A 187 -8.33 -4.56 4.20
N ASN A 188 -8.68 -4.88 5.44
CA ASN A 188 -9.91 -5.62 5.73
C ASN A 188 -11.16 -4.78 5.48
N LYS A 189 -11.17 -3.49 5.84
CA LYS A 189 -12.30 -2.58 5.53
C LYS A 189 -12.53 -2.45 4.03
N SER A 190 -11.46 -2.35 3.23
CA SER A 190 -11.52 -2.37 1.75
C SER A 190 -12.18 -3.64 1.25
N SER A 191 -11.71 -4.80 1.73
CA SER A 191 -12.21 -6.10 1.31
C SER A 191 -13.66 -6.34 1.69
N LYS A 192 -14.03 -5.99 2.92
CA LYS A 192 -15.39 -6.09 3.42
C LYS A 192 -16.35 -5.24 2.57
N THR A 193 -16.00 -3.97 2.33
CA THR A 193 -16.81 -3.10 1.48
C THR A 193 -16.95 -3.65 0.05
N ALA A 194 -15.87 -4.14 -0.55
CA ALA A 194 -15.96 -4.75 -1.88
C ALA A 194 -16.90 -5.96 -1.90
N TYR A 195 -16.80 -6.85 -0.91
CA TYR A 195 -17.63 -8.05 -0.82
C TYR A 195 -19.11 -7.74 -0.57
N GLU A 196 -19.41 -6.85 0.38
CA GLU A 196 -20.80 -6.47 0.71
C GLU A 196 -21.53 -5.92 -0.52
N PHE A 197 -20.85 -5.12 -1.34
CA PHE A 197 -21.46 -4.54 -2.54
C PHE A 197 -21.66 -5.55 -3.67
N VAL A 198 -20.73 -6.49 -3.85
CA VAL A 198 -20.92 -7.58 -4.81
C VAL A 198 -22.12 -8.45 -4.40
N ILE A 199 -22.22 -8.81 -3.11
CA ILE A 199 -23.35 -9.59 -2.59
C ILE A 199 -24.67 -8.83 -2.77
N PHE A 200 -24.70 -7.55 -2.42
CA PHE A 200 -25.88 -6.70 -2.59
C PHE A 200 -26.32 -6.63 -4.05
N HIS A 201 -25.38 -6.40 -4.97
CA HIS A 201 -25.70 -6.32 -6.39
C HIS A 201 -26.24 -7.64 -6.96
N GLU A 202 -25.64 -8.79 -6.61
CA GLU A 202 -26.18 -10.11 -7.01
C GLU A 202 -27.57 -10.35 -6.41
N SER A 203 -27.79 -10.00 -5.14
CA SER A 203 -29.10 -10.17 -4.49
C SER A 203 -30.22 -9.36 -5.15
N ILE A 204 -29.92 -8.17 -5.68
CA ILE A 204 -30.90 -7.36 -6.43
C ILE A 204 -31.17 -8.00 -7.80
N LYS A 205 -30.12 -8.49 -8.47
CA LYS A 205 -30.24 -9.08 -9.79
C LYS A 205 -31.16 -10.31 -9.78
N ASP A 206 -31.06 -11.14 -8.74
CA ASP A 206 -31.92 -12.31 -8.57
C ASP A 206 -33.39 -11.95 -8.29
N GLN A 207 -33.66 -10.75 -7.79
CA GLN A 207 -35.01 -10.25 -7.50
C GLN A 207 -35.67 -9.54 -8.69
N LEU A 208 -34.92 -9.13 -9.72
CA LEU A 208 -35.47 -8.47 -10.89
C LEU A 208 -36.16 -9.50 -11.82
N PRO A 209 -37.38 -9.20 -12.32
CA PRO A 209 -38.06 -10.09 -13.25
C PRO A 209 -37.19 -10.29 -14.50
N LYS A 210 -36.99 -11.55 -14.91
CA LYS A 210 -36.26 -11.87 -16.14
C LYS A 210 -36.96 -11.16 -17.30
N PRO A 211 -36.23 -10.45 -18.18
CA PRO A 211 -36.84 -9.83 -19.35
C PRO A 211 -37.56 -10.92 -20.15
N SER A 212 -38.85 -10.72 -20.43
CA SER A 212 -39.60 -11.60 -21.31
C SER A 212 -38.87 -11.66 -22.64
N SER A 213 -38.31 -12.82 -22.95
CA SER A 213 -37.71 -13.08 -24.26
C SER A 213 -38.82 -13.01 -25.31
N ASN A 214 -38.93 -11.86 -25.97
CA ASN A 214 -39.67 -11.71 -27.22
C ASN A 214 -38.76 -12.09 -28.39
#